data_AF-A0A5P8P401-F1
#
_entry.id   AF-A0A5P8P401-F1
#
_cell.length_a   1.000
_cell.length_b   1.000
_cell.length_c   1.000
_cell.angle_alpha   90.00
_cell.angle_beta   90.00
_cell.angle_gamma   90.00
#
_symmetry.space_group_name_H-M   'P 1'
#
loop_
_entity.id
_entity.type
_entity.pdbx_description
1 polymer ?
#
loop_
_entity_poly.entity_id
_entity_poly.type
_entity_poly.pdbx_seq_one_letter_code
_entity_poly.pdbx_strand_id
1 'polypeptide(L)'
;MYYNQLKREDAAKRKRRKKKSFASKEIEINEMVWAPEGYEGIFLFIYILTIPYITGAIFLFFAVAQADFDSFIKLNMTAFFIVWAIGYEIVATILLVSIFIMFLKYDDSK
;
A
#
# COMPACT_ATOMS: atom_id res chain seq x y z
N MET A 1 30.12 -25.30 -35.49
CA MET A 1 29.50 -25.56 -34.16
C MET A 1 29.73 -24.43 -33.15
N TYR A 2 30.85 -23.70 -33.19
CA TYR A 2 31.20 -22.61 -32.26
C TYR A 2 30.19 -21.44 -32.20
N TYR A 3 29.66 -21.02 -33.35
CA TYR A 3 28.69 -19.91 -33.44
C TYR A 3 27.39 -20.15 -32.65
N ASN A 4 26.94 -21.41 -32.56
CA ASN A 4 25.73 -21.77 -31.80
C ASN A 4 25.96 -21.76 -30.29
N GLN A 5 27.22 -21.93 -29.83
CA GLN A 5 27.57 -21.82 -28.41
C GLN A 5 27.57 -20.36 -27.96
N LEU A 6 28.14 -19.45 -28.76
CA LEU A 6 28.10 -18.01 -28.53
C LEU A 6 26.66 -17.49 -28.47
N LYS A 7 25.81 -17.90 -29.43
CA LYS A 7 24.37 -17.53 -29.43
C LYS A 7 23.63 -18.01 -28.17
N ARG A 8 24.00 -19.17 -27.63
CA ARG A 8 23.41 -19.74 -26.40
C ARG A 8 23.90 -19.02 -25.15
N GLU A 9 25.19 -18.67 -25.08
CA GLU A 9 25.74 -17.86 -23.99
C GLU A 9 25.18 -16.43 -23.99
N ASP A 10 25.02 -15.81 -25.15
CA ASP A 10 24.41 -14.48 -25.29
C ASP A 10 22.92 -14.50 -24.92
N ALA A 11 22.19 -15.55 -25.30
CA ALA A 11 20.81 -15.74 -24.89
C ALA A 11 20.68 -15.98 -23.37
N ALA A 12 21.61 -16.74 -22.76
CA ALA A 12 21.67 -16.97 -21.32
C ALA A 12 22.06 -15.71 -20.55
N LYS A 13 23.02 -14.91 -21.05
CA LYS A 13 23.40 -13.60 -20.52
C LYS A 13 22.28 -12.57 -20.67
N ARG A 14 21.54 -12.56 -21.79
CA ARG A 14 20.33 -11.73 -21.97
C ARG A 14 19.22 -12.11 -21.00
N LYS A 15 19.01 -13.41 -20.73
CA LYS A 15 18.06 -13.87 -19.70
C LYS A 15 18.48 -13.45 -18.29
N ARG A 16 19.77 -13.55 -17.94
CA ARG A 16 20.31 -13.08 -16.65
C ARG A 16 20.31 -11.55 -16.51
N ARG A 17 20.40 -10.81 -17.62
CA ARG A 17 20.29 -9.33 -17.67
C ARG A 17 18.87 -8.79 -17.76
N LYS A 18 17.82 -9.62 -17.76
CA LYS A 18 16.46 -9.11 -17.55
C LYS A 18 16.42 -8.46 -16.17
N LYS A 19 16.57 -7.13 -16.14
CA LYS A 19 16.47 -6.28 -14.95
C LYS A 19 15.26 -6.79 -14.15
N LYS A 20 15.45 -7.16 -12.88
CA LYS A 20 14.32 -7.51 -11.99
C LYS A 20 13.28 -6.40 -12.13
N SER A 21 12.01 -6.70 -12.39
CA SER A 21 10.99 -5.65 -12.53
C SER A 21 10.67 -5.10 -11.15
N PHE A 22 10.36 -3.80 -11.04
CA PHE A 22 9.86 -3.20 -9.80
C PHE A 22 8.63 -3.95 -9.28
N ALA A 23 7.73 -4.32 -10.19
CA ALA A 23 6.51 -5.08 -9.90
C ALA A 23 6.76 -6.56 -9.56
N SER A 24 7.99 -7.06 -9.66
CA SER A 24 8.35 -8.45 -9.32
C SER A 24 9.06 -8.56 -7.97
N LYS A 25 8.94 -7.53 -7.12
CA LYS A 25 9.50 -7.56 -5.78
C LYS A 25 8.60 -8.41 -4.89
N GLU A 26 9.16 -9.48 -4.33
CA GLU A 26 8.50 -10.30 -3.33
C GLU A 26 8.34 -9.48 -2.05
N ILE A 27 7.15 -9.54 -1.44
CA ILE A 27 6.80 -8.85 -0.20
C ILE A 27 6.48 -9.92 0.83
N GLU A 28 7.29 -10.00 1.88
CA GLU A 28 7.05 -10.90 3.01
C GLU A 28 6.10 -10.21 4.00
N ILE A 29 4.85 -10.66 4.05
CA ILE A 29 3.78 -10.03 4.85
C ILE A 29 4.02 -10.21 6.36
N ASN A 30 4.66 -11.32 6.74
CA ASN A 30 4.91 -11.70 8.14
C ASN A 30 5.87 -10.72 8.85
N GLU A 31 6.82 -10.12 8.13
CA GLU A 31 7.71 -9.10 8.72
C GLU A 31 7.02 -7.74 8.89
N MET A 32 5.91 -7.50 8.19
CA MET A 32 5.29 -6.18 8.07
C MET A 32 4.04 -6.00 8.93
N VAL A 33 3.35 -7.08 9.28
CA VAL A 33 2.10 -7.05 10.04
C VAL A 33 2.39 -7.53 11.46
N TRP A 34 2.19 -6.66 12.45
CA TRP A 34 2.30 -7.06 13.86
C TRP A 34 1.08 -7.93 14.23
N ALA A 35 1.18 -9.22 13.97
CA ALA A 35 0.15 -10.21 14.27
C ALA A 35 0.76 -11.42 14.99
N PRO A 36 0.01 -12.08 15.88
CA PRO A 36 0.38 -13.39 16.40
C PRO A 36 0.48 -14.41 15.26
N GLU A 37 1.45 -15.32 15.35
CA GLU A 37 1.62 -16.42 14.38
C GLU A 37 0.31 -17.18 14.18
N GLY A 38 -0.10 -17.37 12.92
CA GLY A 38 -1.35 -18.04 12.56
C GLY A 38 -2.62 -17.16 12.55
N TYR A 39 -2.54 -15.89 12.97
CA TYR A 39 -3.67 -14.95 12.97
C TYR A 39 -3.54 -13.79 11.97
N GLU A 40 -2.53 -13.82 11.10
CA GLU A 40 -2.22 -12.75 10.13
C GLU A 40 -3.44 -12.28 9.34
N GLY A 41 -4.25 -13.21 8.81
CA GLY A 41 -5.44 -12.87 8.01
C GLY A 41 -6.50 -12.10 8.81
N ILE A 42 -6.70 -12.44 10.08
CA ILE A 42 -7.68 -11.77 10.95
C ILE A 42 -7.19 -10.36 11.29
N PHE A 43 -5.92 -10.21 11.63
CA PHE A 43 -5.33 -8.91 11.92
C PHE A 43 -5.32 -8.00 10.69
N LEU A 44 -5.04 -8.55 9.51
CA LEU A 44 -5.09 -7.82 8.25
C LEU A 44 -6.51 -7.29 7.96
N PHE A 45 -7.54 -8.09 8.21
CA PHE A 45 -8.93 -7.65 8.10
C PHE A 45 -9.26 -6.53 9.09
N ILE A 46 -8.82 -6.67 10.34
CA ILE A 46 -8.99 -5.63 11.37
C ILE A 46 -8.30 -4.34 10.92
N TYR A 47 -7.09 -4.40 10.38
CA TYR A 47 -6.38 -3.21 9.88
C TYR A 47 -7.09 -2.54 8.71
N ILE A 48 -7.63 -3.32 7.75
CA ILE A 48 -8.39 -2.76 6.62
C ILE A 48 -9.67 -2.05 7.09
N LEU A 49 -10.28 -2.48 8.19
CA LEU A 49 -11.45 -1.79 8.74
C LEU A 49 -11.07 -0.58 9.59
N THR A 50 -10.12 -0.76 10.51
CA THR A 50 -9.81 0.23 11.55
C THR A 50 -8.98 1.40 11.05
N ILE A 51 -7.96 1.17 10.22
CA ILE A 51 -7.06 2.22 9.75
C ILE A 51 -7.84 3.27 8.95
N PRO A 52 -8.62 2.91 7.91
CA PRO A 52 -9.42 3.89 7.18
C PRO A 52 -10.41 4.61 8.08
N TYR A 53 -11.10 3.90 8.98
CA TYR A 53 -12.07 4.53 9.86
C TYR A 53 -11.46 5.62 10.74
N ILE A 54 -10.32 5.32 11.38
CA ILE A 54 -9.60 6.28 12.23
C ILE A 54 -9.12 7.47 11.38
N THR A 55 -8.53 7.22 10.22
CA THR A 55 -8.08 8.29 9.31
C THR A 55 -9.24 9.20 8.88
N GLY A 56 -10.37 8.63 8.48
CA GLY A 56 -11.57 9.37 8.09
C GLY A 56 -12.16 10.18 9.26
N ALA A 57 -12.20 9.59 10.46
CA ALA A 57 -12.70 10.27 11.65
C ALA A 57 -11.81 11.48 12.02
N ILE A 58 -10.50 11.30 12.04
CA ILE A 58 -9.52 12.37 12.26
C ILE A 58 -9.69 13.47 11.21
N PHE A 59 -9.80 13.08 9.93
CA PHE A 59 -10.00 14.04 8.85
C PHE A 59 -11.28 14.85 9.05
N LEU A 60 -12.42 14.21 9.31
CA LEU A 60 -13.68 14.92 9.54
C LEU A 60 -13.64 15.79 10.79
N PHE A 61 -12.98 15.33 11.85
CA PHE A 61 -12.83 16.11 13.09
C PHE A 61 -12.08 17.42 12.84
N PHE A 62 -10.96 17.40 12.13
CA PHE A 62 -10.18 18.60 11.88
C PHE A 62 -10.68 19.42 10.68
N ALA A 63 -11.05 18.78 9.58
CA ALA A 63 -11.40 19.46 8.34
C ALA A 63 -12.85 19.97 8.31
N VAL A 64 -13.79 19.25 8.93
CA VAL A 64 -15.22 19.59 8.88
C VAL A 64 -15.71 20.16 10.21
N ALA A 65 -15.41 19.47 11.31
CA ALA A 65 -15.86 19.89 12.64
C ALA A 65 -14.96 20.96 13.29
N GLN A 66 -13.87 21.38 12.64
CA GLN A 66 -12.93 22.40 13.14
C GLN A 66 -12.40 22.12 14.56
N ALA A 67 -12.17 20.85 14.88
CA ALA A 67 -11.75 20.36 16.20
C ALA A 67 -12.76 20.61 17.35
N ASP A 68 -14.03 20.85 17.03
CA ASP A 68 -15.11 20.92 18.02
C ASP A 68 -15.80 19.57 18.19
N PHE A 69 -15.73 19.01 19.41
CA PHE A 69 -16.33 17.72 19.74
C PHE A 69 -17.86 17.76 19.66
N ASP A 70 -18.47 18.88 20.03
CA ASP A 70 -19.93 19.02 20.00
C ASP A 70 -20.44 19.01 18.55
N SER A 71 -19.73 19.68 17.64
CA SER A 71 -20.01 19.66 16.20
C SER A 71 -19.72 18.29 15.58
N PHE A 72 -18.67 17.60 16.04
CA PHE A 72 -18.32 16.27 15.55
C PHE A 72 -19.36 15.19 15.92
N ILE A 73 -19.85 15.18 17.15
CA ILE A 73 -20.87 14.21 17.60
C ILE A 73 -22.23 14.46 16.92
N LYS A 74 -22.52 15.71 16.55
CA LYS A 74 -23.74 16.06 15.78
C LYS A 74 -23.68 15.56 14.33
N LEU A 75 -22.51 15.19 13.83
CA LEU A 75 -22.36 14.55 12.53
C LEU A 75 -22.99 13.15 12.60
N ASN A 76 -24.14 12.98 11.95
CA ASN A 76 -25.05 11.84 12.09
C ASN A 76 -24.33 10.46 12.06
N MET A 77 -24.62 9.59 13.05
CA MET A 77 -24.05 8.24 13.24
C MET A 77 -24.26 7.26 12.08
N THR A 78 -25.20 7.52 11.15
CA THR A 78 -25.30 6.75 9.89
C THR A 78 -24.08 6.96 8.98
N ALA A 79 -23.24 7.95 9.30
CA ALA A 79 -22.01 8.28 8.60
C ALA A 79 -20.88 7.27 8.81
N PHE A 80 -21.02 6.17 9.58
CA PHE A 80 -19.93 5.20 9.76
C PHE A 80 -19.30 4.78 8.41
N PHE A 81 -20.13 4.38 7.43
CA PHE A 81 -19.67 4.01 6.10
C PHE A 81 -19.07 5.19 5.32
N ILE A 82 -19.59 6.40 5.52
CA ILE A 82 -19.10 7.61 4.86
C ILE A 82 -17.71 7.97 5.42
N VAL A 83 -17.56 7.98 6.74
CA VAL A 83 -16.30 8.21 7.44
C VAL A 83 -15.26 7.17 7.00
N TRP A 84 -15.66 5.89 6.98
CA TRP A 84 -14.79 4.80 6.53
C TRP A 84 -14.37 4.96 5.06
N ALA A 85 -15.31 5.28 4.17
CA ALA A 85 -15.03 5.47 2.75
C ALA A 85 -14.08 6.66 2.51
N ILE A 86 -14.32 7.81 3.15
CA ILE A 86 -13.44 8.98 3.06
C ILE A 86 -12.03 8.61 3.55
N GLY A 87 -11.94 7.93 4.69
CA GLY A 87 -10.66 7.48 5.20
C GLY A 87 -9.96 6.48 4.27
N TYR A 88 -10.70 5.61 3.61
CA TYR A 88 -10.16 4.66 2.64
C TYR A 88 -9.52 5.38 1.45
N GLU A 89 -10.19 6.39 0.89
CA GLU A 89 -9.65 7.20 -0.20
C GLU A 89 -8.35 7.92 0.18
N ILE A 90 -8.28 8.47 1.41
CA ILE A 90 -7.08 9.13 1.92
C ILE A 90 -5.93 8.12 2.01
N VAL A 91 -6.16 6.97 2.65
CA VAL A 91 -5.14 5.92 2.81
C VAL A 91 -4.69 5.39 1.45
N ALA A 92 -5.62 5.12 0.54
CA ALA A 92 -5.33 4.64 -0.82
C ALA A 92 -4.49 5.66 -1.61
N THR A 93 -4.82 6.94 -1.51
CA THR A 93 -4.06 8.02 -2.18
C THR A 93 -2.62 8.08 -1.67
N ILE A 94 -2.42 8.05 -0.35
CA ILE A 94 -1.08 8.04 0.26
C ILE A 94 -0.29 6.81 -0.21
N LEU A 95 -0.93 5.65 -0.24
CA LEU A 95 -0.31 4.39 -0.65
C LEU A 95 0.09 4.42 -2.12
N LEU A 96 -0.79 4.86 -3.01
CA LEU A 96 -0.51 5.00 -4.45
C LEU A 96 0.62 5.99 -4.72
N VAL A 97 0.61 7.15 -4.07
CA VAL A 97 1.69 8.14 -4.17
C VAL A 97 3.00 7.55 -3.67
N SER A 98 2.97 6.81 -2.56
CA SER A 98 4.17 6.15 -2.02
C SER A 98 4.74 5.11 -2.98
N ILE A 99 3.88 4.27 -3.58
CA ILE A 99 4.29 3.31 -4.61
C ILE A 99 4.89 4.04 -5.81
N PHE A 100 4.27 5.13 -6.25
CA PHE A 100 4.75 5.92 -7.38
C PHE A 100 6.13 6.54 -7.10
N ILE A 101 6.34 7.12 -5.92
CA ILE A 101 7.66 7.65 -5.52
C ILE A 101 8.70 6.53 -5.45
N MET A 102 8.36 5.37 -4.90
CA MET A 102 9.25 4.22 -4.87
C MET A 102 9.60 3.73 -6.27
N PHE A 103 8.64 3.76 -7.19
CA PHE A 103 8.86 3.43 -8.59
C PHE A 103 9.84 4.41 -9.25
N LEU A 104 9.65 5.72 -9.07
CA LEU A 104 10.57 6.74 -9.61
C LEU A 104 12.00 6.54 -9.07
N LYS A 105 12.16 6.35 -7.77
CA LYS A 105 13.48 6.06 -7.15
C LYS A 105 14.14 4.80 -7.70
N TYR A 106 13.33 3.78 -7.98
CA TYR A 106 13.83 2.53 -8.55
C TYR A 106 14.31 2.71 -10.00
N ASP A 107 13.68 3.59 -10.78
CA ASP A 107 14.08 3.90 -12.16
C ASP A 107 15.32 4.81 -12.20
N ASP A 108 15.42 5.80 -11.30
CA ASP A 108 16.60 6.66 -11.17
C ASP A 108 17.86 5.89 -10.73
N SER A 109 17.70 4.79 -9.98
CA SER A 109 18.80 3.95 -9.49
C SER A 109 19.36 2.96 -10.54
N LYS A 110 18.90 3.01 -11.79
CA LYS A 110 19.23 2.06 -12.88
C LYS A 110 20.19 2.60 -13.93
#